data_AF-A0A5C7LHU9-F1
#
_entry.id   AF-A0A5C7LHU9-F1
#
_cell.length_a   1.000
_cell.length_b   1.000
_cell.length_c   1.000
_cell.angle_alpha   90.00
_cell.angle_beta   90.00
_cell.angle_gamma   90.00
#
_symmetry.space_group_name_H-M   'P 1'
#
loop_
_entity.id
_entity.type
_entity.pdbx_description
1 polymer ?
#
loop_
_entity_poly.entity_id
_entity_poly.type
_entity_poly.pdbx_seq_one_letter_code
_entity_poly.pdbx_strand_id
1 'polypeptide(L)'
;MASKKPKKLFCEVCLYDIPAALHLHHIIPRCDSRSTNHSNNLAVLCATCHNLVHSGDITIIGVYPSTTSTGRKLMFFKKGEEPPLERKYWKVLPEDNPMVVRGPYLRP
;
A
#
# COMPACT_ATOMS: atom_id res chain seq x y z
N MET A 1 17.31 -9.22 -14.42
CA MET A 1 16.68 -8.01 -14.99
C MET A 1 16.44 -7.01 -13.88
N ALA A 2 16.94 -5.78 -13.98
CA ALA A 2 16.77 -4.77 -12.92
C ALA A 2 15.29 -4.38 -12.80
N SER A 3 14.71 -4.50 -11.60
CA SER A 3 13.32 -4.12 -11.37
C SER A 3 13.14 -2.62 -11.47
N LYS A 4 12.34 -2.18 -12.44
CA LYS A 4 12.00 -0.77 -12.62
C LYS A 4 11.06 -0.32 -11.50
N LYS A 5 11.53 0.58 -10.63
CA LYS A 5 10.72 1.20 -9.58
C LYS A 5 9.59 2.05 -10.21
N PRO A 6 8.41 2.13 -9.57
CA PRO A 6 7.33 2.96 -10.08
C PRO A 6 7.72 4.45 -10.05
N LYS A 7 7.23 5.20 -11.05
CA LYS A 7 7.41 6.66 -11.11
C LYS A 7 6.51 7.32 -10.06
N LYS A 8 7.05 8.30 -9.34
CA LYS A 8 6.33 9.09 -8.33
C LYS A 8 5.58 10.26 -8.98
N LEU A 9 4.48 9.97 -9.67
CA LEU A 9 3.69 11.00 -10.36
C LEU A 9 2.57 11.56 -9.47
N PHE A 10 1.88 10.68 -8.75
CA PHE A 10 0.80 11.04 -7.84
C PHE A 10 0.67 9.97 -6.75
N CYS A 11 0.02 10.32 -5.64
CA CYS A 11 -0.37 9.37 -4.61
C CYS A 11 -1.48 8.46 -5.14
N GLU A 12 -1.24 7.16 -5.14
CA GLU A 12 -2.19 6.15 -5.64
C GLU A 12 -3.48 6.04 -4.77
N VAL A 13 -3.58 6.79 -3.67
CA VAL A 13 -4.76 6.86 -2.78
C VAL A 13 -5.55 8.16 -2.96
N CYS A 14 -4.90 9.33 -2.81
CA CYS A 14 -5.58 10.63 -2.78
C CYS A 14 -5.28 11.53 -3.98
N LEU A 15 -4.51 11.04 -4.96
CA LEU A 15 -4.12 11.75 -6.19
C LEU A 15 -3.23 12.98 -6.00
N TYR A 16 -2.76 13.27 -4.78
CA TYR A 16 -1.78 14.33 -4.52
C TYR A 16 -0.51 14.13 -5.37
N ASP A 17 -0.03 15.18 -6.04
CA ASP A 17 0.86 15.06 -7.20
C ASP A 17 2.21 15.79 -7.07
N ILE A 18 2.53 16.36 -5.90
CA ILE A 18 3.85 16.98 -5.67
C ILE A 18 4.93 15.91 -5.52
N PRO A 19 5.81 15.68 -6.52
CA PRO A 19 6.67 14.49 -6.55
C PRO A 19 7.68 14.40 -5.41
N ALA A 20 8.14 15.56 -4.91
CA ALA A 20 9.08 15.66 -3.79
C ALA A 20 8.50 15.13 -2.46
N ALA A 21 7.17 15.17 -2.32
CA ALA A 21 6.46 14.72 -1.12
C ALA A 21 5.84 13.30 -1.28
N LEU A 22 6.19 12.59 -2.37
CA LEU A 22 5.77 11.21 -2.61
C LEU A 22 6.86 10.22 -2.18
N HIS A 23 6.42 9.13 -1.56
CA HIS A 23 7.25 8.06 -1.03
C HIS A 23 6.86 6.72 -1.65
N LEU A 24 7.82 5.79 -1.68
CA LEU A 24 7.55 4.40 -2.04
C LEU A 24 7.32 3.61 -0.76
N HIS A 25 6.17 2.98 -0.66
CA HIS A 25 5.76 2.16 0.46
C HIS A 25 5.80 0.68 0.07
N HIS A 26 6.54 -0.13 0.83
CA HIS A 26 6.53 -1.59 0.66
C HIS A 26 5.23 -2.18 1.20
N ILE A 27 4.46 -2.85 0.35
CA ILE A 27 3.19 -3.49 0.73
C ILE A 27 3.46 -4.71 1.62
N ILE A 28 4.32 -5.61 1.14
CA ILE A 28 4.98 -6.65 1.92
C ILE A 28 6.22 -6.01 2.57
N PRO A 29 6.24 -5.83 3.91
CA PRO A 29 7.28 -5.09 4.61
C PRO A 29 8.64 -5.77 4.45
N ARG A 30 9.73 -5.01 4.47
CA ARG A 30 11.09 -5.54 4.18
C ARG A 30 11.59 -6.60 5.15
N CYS A 31 11.00 -6.69 6.35
CA CYS A 31 11.30 -7.72 7.33
C CYS A 31 10.63 -9.08 7.03
N ASP A 32 9.68 -9.12 6.09
CA ASP A 32 9.07 -10.36 5.60
C ASP A 32 9.92 -10.97 4.47
N SER A 33 10.16 -12.28 4.52
CA SER A 33 10.98 -13.00 3.53
C SER A 33 10.40 -12.98 2.11
N ARG A 34 9.09 -12.74 1.97
CA ARG A 34 8.39 -12.57 0.68
C ARG A 34 8.56 -11.17 0.09
N SER A 35 9.16 -10.23 0.85
CA SER A 35 9.31 -8.86 0.41
C SER A 35 10.26 -8.75 -0.78
N THR A 36 9.89 -7.90 -1.73
CA THR A 36 10.72 -7.62 -2.90
C THR A 36 10.74 -6.13 -3.20
N ASN A 37 11.74 -5.70 -4.00
CA ASN A 37 11.79 -4.35 -4.56
C ASN A 37 11.09 -4.26 -5.93
N HIS A 38 10.30 -5.28 -6.29
CA HIS A 38 9.50 -5.26 -7.50
C HIS A 38 8.39 -4.21 -7.40
N SER A 39 8.01 -3.65 -8.55
CA SER A 39 6.98 -2.61 -8.61
C SER A 39 5.63 -3.09 -8.04
N ASN A 40 5.29 -4.37 -8.17
CA ASN A 40 4.08 -4.97 -7.60
C ASN A 40 4.04 -5.01 -6.05
N ASN A 41 5.17 -4.72 -5.38
CA ASN A 41 5.29 -4.64 -3.93
C ASN A 41 5.48 -3.19 -3.43
N LEU A 42 5.45 -2.20 -4.32
CA LEU A 42 5.71 -0.81 -4.00
C LEU A 42 4.50 0.04 -4.34
N ALA A 43 3.89 0.72 -3.38
CA ALA A 43 2.87 1.74 -3.60
C ALA A 43 3.49 3.15 -3.59
N VAL A 44 2.93 4.08 -4.36
CA VAL A 44 3.32 5.50 -4.33
C VAL A 44 2.34 6.27 -3.46
N LEU A 45 2.81 6.79 -2.32
CA LEU A 45 1.96 7.47 -1.33
C LEU A 45 2.52 8.84 -0.96
N CYS A 46 1.66 9.81 -0.66
CA CYS A 46 2.08 11.02 0.05
C CYS A 46 2.35 10.69 1.54
N ALA A 47 3.04 11.59 2.25
CA ALA A 47 3.37 11.39 3.66
C ALA A 47 2.13 11.11 4.54
N THR A 48 1.01 11.79 4.29
CA THR A 48 -0.23 11.59 5.04
C THR A 48 -0.81 10.19 4.83
N CYS A 49 -1.03 9.77 3.58
CA CYS A 49 -1.56 8.43 3.30
C CYS A 49 -0.59 7.33 3.74
N HIS A 50 0.73 7.58 3.66
CA HIS A 50 1.73 6.68 4.19
C HIS A 50 1.56 6.43 5.69
N ASN A 51 1.37 7.50 6.47
CA ASN A 51 1.13 7.39 7.91
C ASN A 51 -0.21 6.71 8.23
N LEU A 52 -1.26 6.99 7.45
CA LEU A 52 -2.58 6.36 7.61
C LEU A 52 -2.56 4.85 7.32
N VAL A 53 -1.65 4.37 6.47
CA VAL A 53 -1.42 2.93 6.30
C VAL A 53 -0.81 2.33 7.56
N HIS A 54 0.18 3.01 8.15
CA HIS A 54 0.81 2.55 9.39
C HIS A 54 -0.10 2.67 10.63
N SER A 55 -1.09 3.56 10.64
CA SER A 55 -2.11 3.63 11.69
C SER A 55 -3.25 2.61 11.52
N GLY A 56 -3.36 1.99 10.35
CA GLY A 56 -4.46 1.06 10.02
C GLY A 56 -5.74 1.74 9.54
N ASP A 57 -5.73 3.06 9.31
CA ASP A 57 -6.87 3.79 8.73
C ASP A 57 -7.01 3.55 7.22
N ILE A 58 -5.92 3.17 6.55
CA ILE A 58 -5.91 2.69 5.17
C ILE A 58 -5.33 1.29 5.15
N THR A 59 -6.05 0.33 4.57
CA THR A 59 -5.52 -1.02 4.33
C THR A 59 -5.21 -1.19 2.85
N ILE A 60 -3.94 -1.47 2.54
CA ILE A 60 -3.52 -1.82 1.18
C ILE A 60 -3.67 -3.33 0.98
N ILE A 61 -4.45 -3.70 -0.03
CA ILE A 61 -4.66 -5.09 -0.45
C ILE A 61 -3.48 -5.55 -1.31
N GLY A 62 -3.04 -4.72 -2.24
CA GLY A 62 -1.97 -5.04 -3.18
C GLY A 62 -1.96 -4.14 -4.41
N VAL A 63 -0.99 -4.36 -5.28
CA VAL A 63 -0.92 -3.73 -6.60
C VAL A 63 -1.10 -4.81 -7.65
N TYR A 64 -2.00 -4.56 -8.60
CA TYR A 64 -2.33 -5.50 -9.67
C TYR A 64 -2.16 -4.84 -11.04
N PRO A 65 -1.86 -5.63 -12.09
CA PRO A 65 -1.88 -5.13 -13.47
C PRO A 65 -3.23 -4.50 -13.81
N SER A 66 -3.21 -3.42 -14.58
CA SER A 66 -4.42 -2.71 -15.01
C SER A 66 -4.21 -2.06 -16.37
N THR A 67 -5.30 -1.73 -17.05
CA THR A 67 -5.31 -1.02 -18.33
C THR A 67 -5.16 0.50 -18.18
N THR A 68 -4.87 1.00 -16.98
CA THR A 68 -4.57 2.41 -16.71
C THR A 68 -3.30 2.86 -17.43
N SER A 69 -3.11 4.19 -17.56
CA SER A 69 -1.89 4.78 -18.14
C SER A 69 -0.58 4.37 -17.44
N THR A 70 -0.66 3.92 -16.20
CA THR A 70 0.48 3.40 -15.42
C THR A 70 0.69 1.89 -15.58
N GLY A 71 -0.27 1.17 -16.18
CA GLY A 71 -0.26 -0.29 -16.34
C GLY A 71 -0.56 -1.06 -15.04
N ARG A 72 -1.01 -0.38 -13.99
CA ARG A 72 -1.16 -0.92 -12.65
C ARG A 72 -2.21 -0.16 -11.84
N LYS A 73 -2.75 -0.81 -10.82
CA LYS A 73 -3.69 -0.20 -9.88
C LYS A 73 -3.40 -0.67 -8.46
N LEU A 74 -3.31 0.28 -7.54
CA LEU A 74 -3.30 0.02 -6.11
C LEU A 74 -4.74 -0.29 -5.67
N MET A 75 -4.92 -1.44 -5.01
CA MET A 75 -6.18 -1.81 -4.39
C MET A 75 -6.04 -1.58 -2.88
N PHE A 76 -6.95 -0.79 -2.32
CA PHE A 76 -6.98 -0.41 -0.93
C PHE A 76 -8.42 -0.11 -0.51
N PHE A 77 -8.66 0.02 0.78
CA PHE A 77 -9.90 0.56 1.34
C PHE A 77 -9.57 1.33 2.62
N LYS A 78 -10.44 2.26 3.00
CA LYS A 78 -10.31 2.98 4.28
C LYS A 78 -11.07 2.24 5.38
N LYS A 79 -10.68 2.49 6.63
CA LYS A 79 -11.38 1.96 7.80
C LYS A 79 -12.87 2.33 7.74
N GLY A 80 -13.73 1.33 7.84
CA GLY A 80 -15.18 1.49 7.72
C GLY A 80 -15.75 1.30 6.30
N GLU A 81 -14.90 1.21 5.28
CA GLU A 81 -15.32 0.86 3.91
C GLU A 81 -15.29 -0.66 3.68
N GLU A 82 -16.12 -1.14 2.77
CA GLU A 82 -16.08 -2.53 2.33
C GLU A 82 -14.85 -2.78 1.43
N PRO A 83 -14.07 -3.85 1.68
CA PRO A 83 -12.92 -4.14 0.86
C PRO A 83 -13.30 -4.45 -0.60
N PRO A 84 -12.62 -3.88 -1.60
CA PRO A 84 -12.96 -4.09 -3.00
C PRO A 84 -12.61 -5.50 -3.52
N LEU A 85 -11.94 -6.34 -2.74
CA LEU A 85 -11.52 -7.70 -3.12
C LEU A 85 -11.62 -8.66 -1.92
N GLU A 86 -11.93 -9.93 -2.21
CA GLU A 86 -11.91 -11.02 -1.22
C GLU A 86 -10.52 -11.21 -0.58
N ARG A 87 -10.49 -11.64 0.69
CA ARG A 87 -9.26 -11.79 1.50
C ARG A 87 -8.17 -12.65 0.83
N LYS A 88 -8.55 -13.67 0.05
CA LYS A 88 -7.60 -14.56 -0.65
C LYS A 88 -6.70 -13.83 -1.64
N TYR A 89 -7.10 -12.64 -2.10
CA TYR A 89 -6.31 -11.85 -3.03
C TYR A 89 -5.30 -10.94 -2.33
N TRP A 90 -5.41 -10.73 -1.02
CA TRP A 90 -4.62 -9.74 -0.29
C TRP A 90 -3.17 -10.20 -0.17
N LYS A 91 -2.23 -9.30 -0.47
CA LYS A 91 -0.79 -9.58 -0.42
C LYS A 91 -0.28 -9.72 1.01
N VAL A 92 -0.85 -8.94 1.92
CA VAL A 92 -0.58 -8.97 3.36
C VAL A 92 -1.90 -8.77 4.06
N LEU A 93 -2.22 -9.64 5.02
CA LEU A 93 -3.35 -9.41 5.90
C LEU A 93 -2.95 -8.40 6.97
N PRO A 94 -3.84 -7.49 7.41
CA PRO A 94 -3.52 -6.52 8.44
C PRO A 94 -2.94 -7.15 9.71
N GLU A 95 -3.37 -8.36 10.08
CA GLU A 95 -2.86 -9.17 11.20
C GLU A 95 -1.43 -9.66 11.05
N ASP A 96 -0.96 -9.82 9.83
CA ASP A 96 0.39 -10.27 9.53
C ASP A 96 1.36 -9.11 9.30
N ASN A 97 0.87 -7.85 9.31
CA ASN A 97 1.70 -6.68 9.06
C ASN A 97 2.26 -6.10 10.38
N PRO A 98 3.53 -6.37 10.74
CA PRO A 98 4.14 -5.85 11.97
C PRO A 98 4.32 -4.32 11.95
N MET A 99 4.18 -3.68 10.78
CA MET A 99 4.35 -2.24 10.61
C MET A 99 3.06 -1.45 10.83
N VAL A 100 1.93 -2.12 11.08
CA VAL A 100 0.66 -1.46 11.44
C VAL A 100 0.60 -1.37 12.95
N VAL A 101 0.56 -0.15 13.48
CA VAL A 101 0.51 0.12 14.91
C VAL A 101 -0.85 -0.29 15.45
N ARG A 102 -0.86 -1.34 16.28
CA ARG A 102 -2.04 -1.80 17.01
C ARG A 102 -1.93 -1.31 18.44
N GLY A 103 -2.58 -0.19 18.75
CA GLY A 103 -2.55 0.37 20.10
C GLY A 103 -3.22 -0.55 21.14
N PRO A 104 -2.74 -0.59 22.40
CA PRO A 104 -3.37 -1.34 23.48
C PRO A 104 -4.76 -0.82 23.88
N TYR A 105 -5.16 0.37 23.42
CA TYR A 105 -6.45 1.02 23.69
C TYR A 105 -7.54 0.72 22.64
N LEU A 106 -7.29 -0.18 21.70
CA LEU A 106 -8.23 -0.59 20.67
C LEU A 106 -8.26 -2.12 20.59
N ARG A 107 -8.81 -2.77 21.62
CA ARG A 107 -9.37 -4.12 21.52
C ARG A 107 -10.84 -4.09 21.99
N PRO A 108 -11.74 -4.85 21.34
CA PRO A 108 -13.11 -5.02 21.81
C PRO A 108 -13.14 -5.66 23.21
#